data_AF-A0A929PHE7-F1
#
_entry.id   AF-A0A929PHE7-F1
#
_cell.length_a   1.000
_cell.length_b   1.000
_cell.length_c   1.000
_cell.angle_alpha   90.00
_cell.angle_beta   90.00
_cell.angle_gamma   90.00
#
_symmetry.space_group_name_H-M   'P 1'
#
loop_
_entity.id
_entity.type
_entity.pdbx_description
1 polymer ?
#
loop_
_entity_poly.entity_id
_entity_poly.type
_entity_poly.pdbx_seq_one_letter_code
_entity_poly.pdbx_strand_id
1 'polypeptide(L)'
;MSGSPAEKNERTCMITELCANNRSICDFHDGQVHPYGQKRNFPNAVTRKYCQAQLYGPTVLEPETFVTSVFVNMLAGPLDMNNGLADLNPKG
;
A
#
# COMPACT_ATOMS: atom_id res chain seq x y z
N MET A 1 -9.24 1.44 -7.55
CA MET A 1 -10.58 0.80 -7.40
C MET A 1 -11.69 1.86 -7.46
N SER A 2 -12.83 1.59 -8.11
CA SER A 2 -13.97 2.52 -8.21
C SER A 2 -15.08 2.17 -7.21
N GLY A 3 -15.95 3.14 -6.91
CA GLY A 3 -17.08 2.99 -5.98
C GLY A 3 -16.95 3.87 -4.73
N SER A 4 -18.01 3.86 -3.92
CA SER A 4 -18.07 4.46 -2.60
C SER A 4 -17.05 3.80 -1.65
N PRO A 5 -16.71 4.45 -0.51
CA PRO A 5 -15.84 3.85 0.49
C PRO A 5 -16.33 2.48 1.00
N ALA A 6 -17.64 2.30 1.17
CA ALA A 6 -18.21 1.02 1.61
C ALA A 6 -18.00 -0.09 0.57
N GLU A 7 -18.34 0.17 -0.70
CA GLU A 7 -18.16 -0.79 -1.80
C GLU A 7 -16.69 -1.16 -2.00
N LYS A 8 -15.80 -0.17 -1.85
CA LYS A 8 -14.35 -0.42 -1.90
C LYS A 8 -13.90 -1.33 -0.77
N ASN A 9 -14.42 -1.14 0.44
CA ASN A 9 -14.06 -1.96 1.60
C ASN A 9 -14.53 -3.40 1.43
N GLU A 10 -15.78 -3.61 1.04
CA GLU A 10 -16.33 -4.94 0.77
C GLU A 10 -15.52 -5.68 -0.29
N ARG A 11 -15.18 -4.98 -1.38
CA ARG A 11 -14.32 -5.55 -2.43
C ARG A 11 -12.93 -5.89 -1.92
N THR A 12 -12.29 -5.04 -1.11
CA THR A 12 -10.99 -5.35 -0.50
C THR A 12 -11.06 -6.62 0.36
N CYS A 13 -12.11 -6.76 1.18
CA CYS A 13 -12.31 -7.94 2.02
C CYS A 13 -12.45 -9.21 1.18
N MET A 14 -13.33 -9.17 0.18
CA MET A 14 -13.58 -10.28 -0.74
C MET A 14 -12.29 -10.72 -1.45
N ILE A 15 -11.52 -9.77 -1.99
CA ILE A 15 -10.24 -10.07 -2.66
C ILE A 15 -9.25 -10.71 -1.68
N THR A 16 -9.15 -10.18 -0.47
CA THR A 16 -8.23 -10.68 0.56
C THR A 16 -8.57 -12.13 0.94
N GLU A 17 -9.84 -12.44 1.13
CA GLU A 17 -10.32 -13.80 1.44
C GLU A 17 -10.08 -14.77 0.28
N LEU A 18 -10.37 -14.35 -0.96
CA LEU A 18 -10.07 -15.16 -2.15
C LEU A 18 -8.58 -15.46 -2.26
N CYS A 19 -7.70 -14.47 -2.03
CA CYS A 19 -6.27 -14.71 -2.01
C CYS A 19 -5.87 -15.68 -0.89
N ALA A 20 -6.46 -15.59 0.30
CA ALA A 20 -6.18 -16.50 1.41
C ALA A 20 -6.53 -17.95 1.04
N ASN A 21 -7.71 -18.17 0.44
CA ASN A 21 -8.16 -19.48 -0.01
C ASN A 21 -7.26 -20.08 -1.10
N ASN A 22 -6.63 -19.22 -1.90
CA ASN A 22 -5.69 -19.62 -2.96
C ASN A 22 -4.22 -19.61 -2.51
N ARG A 23 -3.95 -19.44 -1.21
CA ARG A 23 -2.58 -19.39 -0.64
C ARG A 23 -1.71 -18.27 -1.24
N SER A 24 -2.33 -17.15 -1.60
CA SER A 24 -1.68 -15.95 -2.10
C SER A 24 -1.68 -14.83 -1.06
N ILE A 25 -0.63 -14.02 -1.07
CA ILE A 25 -0.54 -12.77 -0.31
C ILE A 25 -1.08 -11.60 -1.12
N CYS A 26 -1.56 -10.57 -0.42
CA CYS A 26 -2.04 -9.32 -1.02
C CYS A 26 -1.10 -8.16 -0.70
N ASP A 27 -0.81 -7.38 -1.73
CA ASP A 27 -0.26 -6.03 -1.66
C ASP A 27 -1.18 -5.08 -2.44
N PHE A 28 -1.69 -4.06 -1.77
CA PHE A 28 -2.78 -3.20 -2.25
C PHE A 28 -2.27 -1.82 -2.69
N HIS A 29 -2.53 -1.49 -3.97
CA HIS A 29 -2.15 -0.21 -4.60
C HIS A 29 -3.41 0.53 -5.12
N ASP A 30 -3.39 1.86 -5.02
CA ASP A 30 -4.32 2.80 -5.69
C ASP A 30 -5.84 2.65 -5.41
N GLY A 31 -6.28 3.30 -4.34
CA GLY A 31 -7.70 3.63 -4.12
C GLY A 31 -8.59 2.50 -3.59
N GLN A 32 -8.02 1.39 -3.10
CA GLN A 32 -8.74 0.44 -2.24
C GLN A 32 -8.96 1.03 -0.85
N VAL A 33 -10.11 0.71 -0.23
CA VAL A 33 -10.31 1.04 1.19
C VAL A 33 -9.51 0.07 2.03
N HIS A 34 -8.88 0.68 3.02
CA HIS A 34 -7.72 0.13 3.66
C HIS A 34 -8.12 -0.91 4.72
N PRO A 35 -7.60 -2.15 4.67
CA PRO A 35 -7.99 -3.19 5.62
C PRO A 35 -7.16 -3.06 6.90
N TYR A 36 -7.33 -2.01 7.70
CA TYR A 36 -6.62 -1.90 8.98
C TYR A 36 -7.51 -1.93 10.21
N GLY A 37 -7.14 -2.84 11.12
CA GLY A 37 -8.04 -3.70 11.89
C GLY A 37 -8.10 -5.12 11.31
N GLN A 38 -8.17 -5.25 9.98
CA GLN A 38 -8.38 -6.53 9.30
C GLN A 38 -7.14 -7.38 9.10
N LYS A 39 -5.90 -6.85 9.17
CA LYS A 39 -4.67 -7.68 9.15
C LYS A 39 -4.65 -8.73 10.28
N ARG A 40 -5.31 -8.44 11.41
CA ARG A 40 -5.55 -9.41 12.49
C ARG A 40 -6.42 -10.58 12.04
N ASN A 41 -7.40 -10.31 11.16
CA ASN A 41 -8.33 -11.30 10.63
C ASN A 41 -7.76 -12.01 9.38
N PHE A 42 -7.01 -11.29 8.56
CA PHE A 42 -6.45 -11.72 7.28
C PHE A 42 -4.94 -11.44 7.23
N PRO A 43 -4.10 -12.34 7.79
CA PRO A 43 -2.66 -12.12 7.85
C PRO A 43 -1.98 -12.13 6.46
N ASN A 44 -2.68 -12.61 5.42
CA ASN A 44 -2.19 -12.59 4.03
C ASN A 44 -2.26 -11.20 3.38
N ALA A 45 -2.92 -10.21 3.97
CA ALA A 45 -2.81 -8.80 3.55
C ALA A 45 -1.57 -8.16 4.17
N VAL A 46 -0.43 -8.27 3.47
CA VAL A 46 0.90 -8.03 4.06
C VAL A 46 1.26 -6.55 4.12
N THR A 47 1.04 -5.81 3.02
CA THR A 47 1.47 -4.41 2.84
C THR A 47 0.55 -3.64 1.86
N ARG A 48 0.89 -2.36 1.60
CA ARG A 48 0.16 -1.45 0.69
C ARG A 48 1.03 -0.30 0.22
N LYS A 49 0.66 0.38 -0.87
CA LYS A 49 1.31 1.64 -1.25
C LYS A 49 1.00 2.81 -0.30
N TYR A 50 -0.27 3.27 -0.31
CA TYR A 50 -0.84 4.37 0.50
C TYR A 50 0.08 5.57 0.80
N CYS A 51 0.97 5.91 -0.12
CA CYS A 51 1.91 7.01 -0.02
C CYS A 51 2.42 7.38 -1.43
N GLN A 52 3.16 8.48 -1.51
CA GLN A 52 4.04 8.75 -2.63
C GLN A 52 5.24 7.79 -2.55
N ALA A 53 5.20 6.69 -3.30
CA ALA A 53 6.27 5.71 -3.39
C ALA A 53 7.43 6.20 -4.27
N GLN A 54 8.64 5.68 -4.04
CA GLN A 54 9.83 6.01 -4.85
C GLN A 54 9.66 5.60 -6.32
N LEU A 55 8.81 4.60 -6.60
CA LEU A 55 8.43 4.16 -7.95
C LEU A 55 7.82 5.28 -8.82
N TYR A 56 7.21 6.31 -8.23
CA TYR A 56 6.58 7.38 -9.00
C TYR A 56 7.57 8.35 -9.65
N GLY A 57 8.85 8.25 -9.32
CA GLY A 57 9.91 9.06 -9.93
C GLY A 57 10.57 10.04 -8.97
N PRO A 58 11.62 10.72 -9.44
CA PRO A 58 12.57 11.44 -8.60
C PRO A 58 11.98 12.66 -7.88
N THR A 59 10.90 13.24 -8.41
CA THR A 59 10.27 14.45 -7.85
C THR A 59 9.04 14.17 -6.99
N VAL A 60 8.65 12.90 -6.83
CA VAL A 60 7.39 12.54 -6.17
C VAL A 60 7.58 12.16 -4.70
N LEU A 61 8.74 11.61 -4.34
CA LEU A 61 9.10 11.30 -2.96
C LEU A 61 10.16 12.28 -2.47
N GLU A 62 9.74 13.25 -1.66
CA GLU A 62 10.64 14.21 -1.02
C GLU A 62 11.18 13.67 0.32
N PRO A 63 12.37 14.10 0.77
CA PRO A 63 12.91 13.69 2.06
C PRO A 63 11.95 13.92 3.24
N GLU A 64 11.23 15.05 3.23
CA GLU A 64 10.23 15.38 4.24
C GLU A 64 9.05 14.40 4.23
N THR A 65 8.51 14.09 3.03
CA THR A 65 7.46 13.07 2.86
C THR A 65 7.92 11.71 3.40
N PHE A 66 9.17 11.32 3.12
CA PHE A 66 9.72 10.05 3.58
C PHE A 66 9.75 9.99 5.12
N VAL A 67 10.36 10.99 5.78
CA VAL A 67 10.48 10.98 7.25
C VAL A 67 9.16 11.23 7.98
N THR A 68 8.18 11.87 7.33
CA THR A 68 6.84 12.08 7.91
C THR A 68 6.00 10.81 7.81
N SER A 69 6.21 9.97 6.79
CA SER A 69 5.40 8.77 6.56
C SER A 69 5.38 7.81 7.74
N VAL A 70 6.47 7.73 8.53
CA VAL A 70 6.55 6.85 9.71
C VAL A 70 5.61 7.30 10.84
N PHE A 71 5.29 8.60 10.91
CA PHE A 71 4.47 9.19 11.96
C PHE A 71 3.00 9.38 11.55
N VAL A 72 2.66 9.18 10.27
CA VAL A 72 1.30 9.38 9.75
C VAL A 72 0.80 8.13 9.06
N ASN A 73 1.34 7.80 7.89
CA ASN A 73 0.86 6.70 7.06
C ASN A 73 1.17 5.33 7.70
N MET A 74 2.34 5.18 8.34
CA MET A 74 2.75 3.92 8.96
C MET A 74 2.08 3.62 10.29
N LEU A 75 1.40 4.61 10.91
CA LEU A 75 0.54 4.34 12.08
C LEU A 75 -0.56 3.34 11.75
N ALA A 76 -1.07 3.39 10.51
CA ALA A 76 -2.03 2.43 10.01
C ALA A 76 -1.39 1.14 9.48
N GLY A 77 -0.08 0.90 9.64
CA GLY A 77 0.61 -0.32 9.17
C GLY A 77 1.68 -0.12 8.09
N PRO A 78 2.31 -1.21 7.60
CA PRO A 78 3.46 -1.13 6.71
C PRO A 78 3.10 -0.56 5.34
N LEU A 79 4.10 0.04 4.69
CA LEU A 79 4.00 0.61 3.34
C LEU A 79 4.99 -0.09 2.40
N ASP A 80 4.50 -0.50 1.23
CA ASP A 80 5.30 -0.75 0.03
C ASP A 80 5.58 0.59 -0.65
N MET A 81 6.74 1.16 -0.30
CA MET A 81 7.24 2.39 -0.91
C MET A 81 8.14 2.11 -2.12
N ASN A 82 8.41 0.83 -2.41
CA ASN A 82 9.36 0.39 -3.44
C ASN A 82 10.73 1.11 -3.35
N ASN A 83 11.24 1.25 -2.12
CA ASN A 83 12.50 1.96 -1.90
C ASN A 83 13.71 1.14 -2.35
N GLY A 84 14.83 1.83 -2.57
CA GLY A 84 16.12 1.20 -2.89
C GLY A 84 16.65 1.57 -4.27
N LEU A 85 16.22 2.71 -4.83
CA LEU A 85 16.78 3.23 -6.07
C LEU A 85 18.29 3.46 -5.90
N ALA A 86 19.09 2.70 -6.65
CA ALA A 86 20.56 2.80 -6.62
C ALA A 86 21.09 3.92 -7.52
N ASP A 87 20.39 4.22 -8.61
CA ASP A 87 20.69 5.32 -9.52
C ASP A 87 19.60 6.40 -9.40
N LEU A 88 19.98 7.57 -8.87
CA LEU A 88 19.09 8.72 -8.72
C LEU A 88 19.03 9.60 -9.98
N ASN A 89 19.89 9.33 -10.97
CA ASN A 89 19.95 10.04 -12.25
C ASN A 89 19.82 9.06 -13.43
N PRO A 90 18.72 8.28 -13.50
CA PRO A 90 18.53 7.32 -14.58
C PRO A 90 18.58 8.05 -15.92
N LYS A 91 19.50 7.61 -16.80
CA LYS A 91 19.56 8.15 -18.17
C LYS A 91 18.32 7.68 -18.93
N GLY A 92 17.39 8.60 -19.15
CA GLY A 92 16.36 8.51 -20.19
C GLY A 92 16.94 8.86 -21.54
#